data_AF-F4MNJ9-F1
#
_entry.id   AF-F4MNJ9-F1
#
_cell.length_a   1.000
_cell.length_b   1.000
_cell.length_c   1.000
_cell.angle_alpha   90.00
_cell.angle_beta   90.00
_cell.angle_gamma   90.00
#
_symmetry.space_group_name_H-M   'P 1'
#
loop_
_entity.id
_entity.type
_entity.pdbx_description
1 polymer ?
#
loop_
_entity_poly.entity_id
_entity_poly.type
_entity_poly.pdbx_seq_one_letter_code
_entity_poly.pdbx_strand_id
1 'polypeptide(L)'
;MKSNSAATKGGAIYSGSANFTITGSTFYENETIGIGNSDGGAAFNVAGAGSTNSITNCTFYKNTTARANQDYGTIRTDNGNTTVSNSLFYDNKMENGEAGPSDWGSSPNGTQTFETSIAQWISTNIDNQDEGTGSITGIKGGAGTPANLTSSNLTFNSTTGKVEYDAVDEGVDSPIDFGSDGNDVGAWNSGLTLSLEKENFLATKLSVYYNSASKNLEVLHSITAPISLEVYTILGTKVLSLNNVNAKQSINANHLNTGVYILVGKTPEKFFSKKFLIN
;
A
#
# COMPACT_ATOMS: atom_id res chain seq x y z
N MET A 1 -8.31 11.70 4.00
CA MET A 1 -9.14 12.48 4.93
C MET A 1 -9.30 11.68 6.21
N LYS A 2 -9.23 12.33 7.38
CA LYS A 2 -9.32 11.63 8.66
C LYS A 2 -10.27 12.30 9.64
N SER A 3 -10.97 11.50 10.44
CA SER A 3 -11.76 11.95 11.59
C SER A 3 -12.78 13.05 11.26
N ASN A 4 -13.36 13.02 10.06
CA ASN A 4 -14.42 13.93 9.67
C ASN A 4 -15.77 13.37 10.12
N SER A 5 -16.67 14.23 10.58
CA SER A 5 -17.98 13.84 11.08
C SER A 5 -19.05 14.65 10.37
N ALA A 6 -20.08 13.98 9.85
CA ALA A 6 -21.25 14.64 9.27
C ALA A 6 -22.53 14.18 9.96
N ALA A 7 -23.47 15.12 10.12
CA ALA A 7 -24.77 14.81 10.73
C ALA A 7 -25.61 13.84 9.89
N THR A 8 -25.42 13.81 8.57
CA THR A 8 -26.29 13.05 7.65
C THR A 8 -25.52 12.21 6.64
N LYS A 9 -24.82 12.83 5.69
CA LYS A 9 -24.24 12.14 4.53
C LYS A 9 -22.79 12.49 4.30
N GLY A 10 -22.00 11.49 3.88
CA GLY A 10 -20.67 11.71 3.33
C GLY A 10 -19.74 12.33 4.36
N GLY A 11 -19.41 11.59 5.42
CA GLY A 11 -18.63 12.11 6.55
C GLY A 11 -17.35 12.81 6.12
N ALA A 12 -16.71 12.35 5.03
CA ALA A 12 -15.65 13.08 4.35
C ALA A 12 -16.14 13.84 3.10
N ILE A 13 -16.85 13.16 2.19
CA ILE A 13 -17.29 13.72 0.91
C ILE A 13 -18.72 13.32 0.59
N TYR A 14 -19.53 14.32 0.25
CA TYR A 14 -20.86 14.15 -0.33
C TYR A 14 -20.86 14.64 -1.78
N SER A 15 -21.16 13.76 -2.73
CA SER A 15 -21.41 14.13 -4.13
C SER A 15 -22.90 14.16 -4.42
N GLY A 16 -23.41 15.38 -4.65
CA GLY A 16 -24.81 15.60 -5.01
C GLY A 16 -25.13 15.16 -6.44
N SER A 17 -24.37 15.60 -7.44
CA SER A 17 -24.55 15.19 -8.86
C SER A 17 -23.24 15.30 -9.66
N ALA A 18 -22.13 15.57 -9.00
CA ALA A 18 -20.84 15.77 -9.64
C ALA A 18 -20.16 14.42 -9.90
N ASN A 19 -19.37 14.37 -10.97
CA ASN A 19 -18.42 13.28 -11.17
C ASN A 19 -17.19 13.54 -10.31
N PHE A 20 -16.61 12.47 -9.77
CA PHE A 20 -15.31 12.55 -9.11
C PHE A 20 -14.41 11.38 -9.48
N THR A 21 -13.10 11.62 -9.36
CA THR A 21 -12.06 10.61 -9.44
C THR A 21 -11.16 10.78 -8.24
N ILE A 22 -10.97 9.71 -7.48
CA ILE A 22 -10.16 9.70 -6.27
C ILE A 22 -9.13 8.60 -6.41
N THR A 23 -7.86 8.96 -6.24
CA THR A 23 -6.76 8.02 -6.37
C THR A 23 -5.81 8.13 -5.18
N GLY A 24 -5.23 6.99 -4.77
CA GLY A 24 -4.10 6.97 -3.84
C GLY A 24 -4.42 7.53 -2.45
N SER A 25 -5.69 7.51 -2.02
CA SER A 25 -6.17 8.29 -0.86
C SER A 25 -6.60 7.39 0.29
N THR A 26 -6.37 7.84 1.52
CA THR A 26 -6.78 7.13 2.74
C THR A 26 -7.91 7.89 3.42
N PHE A 27 -8.98 7.17 3.76
CA PHE A 27 -10.15 7.63 4.51
C PHE A 27 -10.18 6.86 5.83
N TYR A 28 -9.83 7.58 6.90
CA TYR A 28 -9.63 7.01 8.22
C TYR A 28 -10.59 7.62 9.25
N GLU A 29 -11.31 6.81 10.02
CA GLU A 29 -12.18 7.29 11.12
C GLU A 29 -13.18 8.39 10.72
N ASN A 30 -13.62 8.42 9.46
CA ASN A 30 -14.71 9.32 9.09
C ASN A 30 -16.05 8.72 9.52
N GLU A 31 -17.00 9.56 9.87
CA GLU A 31 -18.28 9.10 10.42
C GLU A 31 -19.50 9.88 9.92
N THR A 32 -20.64 9.20 9.94
CA THR A 32 -21.96 9.85 9.91
C THR A 32 -22.78 9.47 11.13
N ILE A 33 -23.24 10.46 11.88
CA ILE A 33 -23.95 10.25 13.17
C ILE A 33 -25.48 10.17 13.03
N GLY A 34 -26.02 10.48 11.86
CA GLY A 34 -27.46 10.44 11.58
C GLY A 34 -28.00 9.03 11.37
N ILE A 35 -29.26 8.82 11.75
CA ILE A 35 -29.99 7.55 11.59
C ILE A 35 -31.21 7.69 10.67
N GLY A 36 -31.38 8.85 10.02
CA GLY A 36 -32.45 9.10 9.07
C GLY A 36 -32.33 8.23 7.82
N ASN A 37 -33.41 8.14 7.06
CA ASN A 37 -33.53 7.19 5.94
C ASN A 37 -32.46 7.36 4.86
N SER A 38 -31.97 8.58 4.64
CA SER A 38 -30.94 8.88 3.65
C SER A 38 -29.53 9.03 4.24
N ASP A 39 -29.38 8.91 5.56
CA ASP A 39 -28.10 9.14 6.23
C ASP A 39 -27.17 7.94 6.00
N GLY A 40 -25.86 8.21 5.96
CA GLY A 40 -24.83 7.19 5.70
C GLY A 40 -23.76 7.65 4.71
N GLY A 41 -22.85 6.73 4.39
CA GLY A 41 -21.64 7.08 3.67
C GLY A 41 -20.62 7.71 4.61
N ALA A 42 -20.08 6.93 5.55
CA ALA A 42 -19.14 7.40 6.56
C ALA A 42 -17.96 8.17 5.97
N ALA A 43 -17.42 7.70 4.84
CA ALA A 43 -16.47 8.45 4.03
C ALA A 43 -17.18 9.13 2.86
N PHE A 44 -17.97 8.39 2.08
CA PHE A 44 -18.53 8.84 0.81
C PHE A 44 -20.01 8.60 0.68
N ASN A 45 -20.73 9.61 0.19
CA ASN A 45 -22.10 9.45 -0.25
C ASN A 45 -22.28 10.02 -1.66
N VAL A 46 -22.83 9.22 -2.58
CA VAL A 46 -23.10 9.56 -3.99
C VAL A 46 -24.61 9.59 -4.20
N ALA A 47 -25.21 10.77 -4.15
CA ALA A 47 -26.66 10.91 -4.11
C ALA A 47 -27.34 10.96 -5.50
N GLY A 48 -26.74 11.65 -6.45
CA GLY A 48 -27.39 12.04 -7.71
C GLY A 48 -27.33 11.00 -8.81
N ALA A 49 -28.41 10.94 -9.58
CA ALA A 49 -28.46 10.17 -10.82
C ALA A 49 -27.55 10.81 -11.88
N GLY A 50 -26.97 9.98 -12.75
CA GLY A 50 -26.19 10.43 -13.91
C GLY A 50 -24.74 10.85 -13.62
N SER A 51 -24.28 10.78 -12.36
CA SER A 51 -22.85 10.93 -12.05
C SER A 51 -22.09 9.64 -12.35
N THR A 52 -20.86 9.75 -12.83
CA THR A 52 -19.91 8.63 -13.00
C THR A 52 -18.68 8.91 -12.16
N ASN A 53 -18.39 8.00 -11.23
CA ASN A 53 -17.39 8.20 -10.19
C ASN A 53 -16.41 7.03 -10.14
N SER A 54 -15.15 7.33 -9.85
CA SER A 54 -14.09 6.33 -9.75
C SER A 54 -13.25 6.53 -8.49
N ILE A 55 -12.99 5.43 -7.79
CA ILE A 55 -12.15 5.34 -6.60
C ILE A 55 -11.12 4.25 -6.86
N THR A 56 -9.84 4.60 -6.87
CA THR A 56 -8.77 3.67 -7.21
C THR A 56 -7.60 3.79 -6.25
N ASN A 57 -6.93 2.70 -5.88
CA ASN A 57 -5.77 2.74 -4.97
C ASN A 57 -6.07 3.45 -3.64
N CYS A 58 -7.28 3.26 -3.11
CA CYS A 58 -7.72 3.94 -1.90
C CYS A 58 -7.83 2.98 -0.72
N THR A 59 -7.69 3.52 0.49
CA THR A 59 -7.89 2.78 1.74
C THR A 59 -9.03 3.38 2.53
N PHE A 60 -9.93 2.53 3.02
CA PHE A 60 -11.05 2.87 3.89
C PHE A 60 -10.91 2.09 5.18
N TYR A 61 -10.50 2.78 6.24
CA TYR A 61 -10.16 2.15 7.50
C TYR A 61 -10.87 2.79 8.69
N LYS A 62 -11.57 1.98 9.48
CA LYS A 62 -12.26 2.43 10.71
C LYS A 62 -13.30 3.52 10.51
N ASN A 63 -13.91 3.64 9.33
CA ASN A 63 -14.99 4.60 9.13
C ASN A 63 -16.29 4.03 9.70
N THR A 64 -17.12 4.87 10.32
CA THR A 64 -18.31 4.40 11.05
C THR A 64 -19.59 5.10 10.64
N THR A 65 -20.71 4.40 10.76
CA THR A 65 -22.03 5.01 10.66
C THR A 65 -22.82 4.73 11.92
N ALA A 66 -23.70 5.64 12.34
CA ALA A 66 -24.62 5.39 13.45
C ALA A 66 -25.75 4.40 13.09
N ARG A 67 -25.88 4.02 11.81
CA ARG A 67 -26.98 3.18 11.34
C ARG A 67 -26.76 1.72 11.65
N ALA A 68 -27.87 1.02 11.91
CA ALA A 68 -27.94 -0.43 12.05
C ALA A 68 -28.19 -1.15 10.70
N ASN A 69 -27.88 -0.52 9.57
CA ASN A 69 -28.10 -1.09 8.24
C ASN A 69 -26.83 -0.99 7.39
N GLN A 70 -26.33 -2.15 6.95
CA GLN A 70 -25.06 -2.28 6.24
C GLN A 70 -25.05 -1.57 4.88
N ASP A 71 -26.21 -1.39 4.23
CA ASP A 71 -26.34 -0.70 2.94
C ASP A 71 -25.96 0.79 2.96
N TYR A 72 -25.70 1.33 4.14
CA TYR A 72 -25.42 2.75 4.37
C TYR A 72 -24.02 3.04 4.86
N GLY A 73 -23.12 2.06 4.75
CA GLY A 73 -21.76 2.04 5.31
C GLY A 73 -20.79 3.12 4.87
N THR A 74 -19.53 2.73 4.66
CA THR A 74 -18.45 3.68 4.41
C THR A 74 -18.61 4.43 3.11
N ILE A 75 -18.95 3.70 2.06
CA ILE A 75 -19.43 4.26 0.81
C ILE A 75 -20.91 3.96 0.70
N ARG A 76 -21.69 4.99 0.37
CA ARG A 76 -23.10 4.88 0.03
C ARG A 76 -23.34 5.42 -1.38
N THR A 77 -23.85 4.59 -2.28
CA THR A 77 -24.27 5.02 -3.63
C THR A 77 -25.79 4.96 -3.72
N ASP A 78 -26.46 6.12 -3.79
CA ASP A 78 -27.92 6.17 -3.91
C ASP A 78 -28.38 6.05 -5.36
N ASN A 79 -27.79 6.76 -6.33
CA ASN A 79 -28.29 6.75 -7.72
C ASN A 79 -27.20 6.90 -8.81
N GLY A 80 -25.94 7.13 -8.45
CA GLY A 80 -24.85 7.33 -9.39
C GLY A 80 -24.20 6.03 -9.86
N ASN A 81 -23.34 6.13 -10.87
CA ASN A 81 -22.40 5.07 -11.23
C ASN A 81 -21.13 5.24 -10.40
N THR A 82 -20.63 4.16 -9.80
CA THR A 82 -19.42 4.19 -8.99
C THR A 82 -18.60 2.94 -9.24
N THR A 83 -17.33 3.11 -9.59
CA THR A 83 -16.36 2.02 -9.71
C THR A 83 -15.34 2.15 -8.61
N VAL A 84 -15.13 1.07 -7.85
CA VAL A 84 -14.07 0.95 -6.86
C VAL A 84 -13.11 -0.12 -7.34
N SER A 85 -11.84 0.27 -7.52
CA SER A 85 -10.80 -0.63 -7.99
C SER A 85 -9.54 -0.55 -7.15
N ASN A 86 -8.81 -1.66 -7.02
CA ASN A 86 -7.54 -1.74 -6.29
C ASN A 86 -7.58 -1.02 -4.93
N SER A 87 -8.63 -1.25 -4.14
CA SER A 87 -8.88 -0.51 -2.90
C SER A 87 -9.14 -1.45 -1.72
N LEU A 88 -8.73 -1.00 -0.52
CA LEU A 88 -8.81 -1.76 0.72
C LEU A 88 -9.89 -1.19 1.63
N PHE A 89 -10.76 -2.04 2.14
CA PHE A 89 -11.75 -1.72 3.17
C PHE A 89 -11.54 -2.63 4.38
N TYR A 90 -11.34 -2.01 5.55
CA TYR A 90 -11.14 -2.76 6.78
C TYR A 90 -11.64 -2.03 8.02
N ASP A 91 -12.22 -2.78 8.94
CA ASP A 91 -12.76 -2.34 10.22
C ASP A 91 -13.77 -1.18 10.11
N ASN A 92 -14.42 -1.04 8.95
CA ASN A 92 -15.49 -0.06 8.81
C ASN A 92 -16.80 -0.63 9.31
N LYS A 93 -17.50 0.10 10.18
CA LYS A 93 -18.55 -0.50 11.01
C LYS A 93 -19.82 0.34 11.13
N MET A 94 -20.91 -0.36 11.37
CA MET A 94 -22.19 0.21 11.78
C MET A 94 -22.20 0.56 13.26
N GLU A 95 -23.29 1.22 13.69
CA GLU A 95 -23.57 1.60 15.08
C GLU A 95 -22.36 2.20 15.81
N ASN A 96 -21.67 3.14 15.15
CA ASN A 96 -20.50 3.83 15.67
C ASN A 96 -19.34 2.91 16.10
N GLY A 97 -19.20 1.74 15.46
CA GLY A 97 -18.11 0.81 15.72
C GLY A 97 -18.51 -0.44 16.52
N GLU A 98 -19.75 -0.51 17.01
CA GLU A 98 -20.22 -1.60 17.87
C GLU A 98 -20.76 -2.79 17.07
N ALA A 99 -21.20 -2.59 15.83
CA ALA A 99 -21.83 -3.61 15.01
C ALA A 99 -20.91 -4.15 13.90
N GLY A 100 -21.49 -4.99 13.04
CA GLY A 100 -20.77 -5.66 11.95
C GLY A 100 -20.21 -4.73 10.86
N PRO A 101 -19.41 -5.30 9.94
CA PRO A 101 -18.76 -4.55 8.87
C PRO A 101 -19.76 -3.91 7.91
N SER A 102 -19.39 -2.77 7.32
CA SER A 102 -20.23 -2.01 6.40
C SER A 102 -19.37 -1.13 5.48
N ASP A 103 -18.83 -1.74 4.42
CA ASP A 103 -17.85 -1.09 3.56
C ASP A 103 -18.51 -0.32 2.41
N TRP A 104 -19.30 -0.99 1.58
CA TRP A 104 -19.99 -0.31 0.47
C TRP A 104 -21.41 -0.83 0.30
N GLY A 105 -22.36 0.09 0.42
CA GLY A 105 -23.76 -0.18 0.10
C GLY A 105 -24.27 0.67 -1.06
N SER A 106 -25.18 0.09 -1.85
CA SER A 106 -25.78 0.76 -2.99
C SER A 106 -27.29 0.52 -3.07
N SER A 107 -28.03 1.50 -3.59
CA SER A 107 -29.40 1.26 -4.05
C SER A 107 -29.38 0.48 -5.38
N PRO A 108 -30.53 -0.03 -5.86
CA PRO A 108 -30.61 -0.71 -7.16
C PRO A 108 -30.35 0.21 -8.37
N ASN A 109 -30.28 1.53 -8.18
CA ASN A 109 -30.13 2.48 -9.27
C ASN A 109 -28.65 2.73 -9.61
N GLY A 110 -28.36 2.80 -10.92
CA GLY A 110 -27.01 3.01 -11.45
C GLY A 110 -26.23 1.71 -11.62
N THR A 111 -24.96 1.83 -11.99
CA THR A 111 -24.02 0.70 -12.09
C THR A 111 -22.92 0.84 -11.04
N GLN A 112 -22.75 -0.21 -10.23
CA GLN A 112 -21.71 -0.25 -9.19
C GLN A 112 -20.80 -1.44 -9.45
N THR A 113 -19.51 -1.17 -9.61
CA THR A 113 -18.50 -2.19 -9.95
C THR A 113 -17.42 -2.20 -8.88
N PHE A 114 -17.13 -3.39 -8.38
CA PHE A 114 -16.04 -3.67 -7.44
C PHE A 114 -15.06 -4.65 -8.10
N GLU A 115 -13.79 -4.26 -8.20
CA GLU A 115 -12.77 -5.07 -8.86
C GLU A 115 -11.38 -4.92 -8.22
N THR A 116 -10.60 -5.99 -8.25
CA THR A 116 -9.26 -6.11 -7.67
C THR A 116 -9.17 -5.50 -6.27
N SER A 117 -10.19 -5.65 -5.43
CA SER A 117 -10.31 -4.89 -4.17
C SER A 117 -10.59 -5.81 -2.98
N ILE A 118 -10.39 -5.32 -1.75
CA ILE A 118 -10.65 -6.07 -0.53
C ILE A 118 -11.73 -5.40 0.31
N ALA A 119 -12.73 -6.17 0.75
CA ALA A 119 -13.80 -5.72 1.63
C ALA A 119 -14.27 -6.86 2.56
N GLN A 120 -14.89 -6.48 3.67
CA GLN A 120 -15.55 -7.37 4.62
C GLN A 120 -17.05 -7.46 4.37
N TRP A 121 -17.66 -6.48 3.71
CA TRP A 121 -19.07 -6.52 3.33
C TRP A 121 -19.40 -5.54 2.20
N ILE A 122 -20.14 -6.01 1.19
CA ILE A 122 -20.75 -5.16 0.16
C ILE A 122 -22.21 -5.57 -0.11
N SER A 123 -23.06 -4.60 -0.46
CA SER A 123 -24.49 -4.85 -0.76
C SER A 123 -24.70 -5.70 -2.01
N THR A 124 -25.89 -6.30 -2.14
CA THR A 124 -26.30 -7.11 -3.32
C THR A 124 -26.35 -6.34 -4.63
N ASN A 125 -26.45 -5.01 -4.57
CA ASN A 125 -26.58 -4.15 -5.76
C ASN A 125 -25.20 -3.80 -6.37
N ILE A 126 -24.11 -4.28 -5.77
CA ILE A 126 -22.76 -4.08 -6.28
C ILE A 126 -22.38 -5.31 -7.10
N ASP A 127 -21.93 -5.06 -8.32
CA ASP A 127 -21.37 -6.09 -9.18
C ASP A 127 -19.91 -6.34 -8.78
N ASN A 128 -19.68 -7.45 -8.09
CA ASN A 128 -18.37 -7.86 -7.63
C ASN A 128 -17.70 -8.74 -8.70
N GLN A 129 -16.78 -8.15 -9.43
CA GLN A 129 -16.06 -8.83 -10.51
C GLN A 129 -14.93 -9.72 -10.00
N ASP A 130 -14.63 -9.65 -8.70
CA ASP A 130 -13.63 -10.50 -8.08
C ASP A 130 -14.17 -11.87 -7.68
N GLU A 131 -15.47 -12.18 -7.87
CA GLU A 131 -16.05 -13.47 -7.47
C GLU A 131 -15.37 -14.70 -8.13
N GLY A 132 -14.94 -15.69 -7.33
CA GLY A 132 -14.38 -16.95 -7.85
C GLY A 132 -13.38 -17.66 -6.94
N THR A 133 -12.83 -18.80 -7.39
CA THR A 133 -11.78 -19.54 -6.68
C THR A 133 -10.48 -18.74 -6.67
N GLY A 134 -9.97 -18.37 -5.49
CA GLY A 134 -8.81 -17.48 -5.37
C GLY A 134 -9.14 -15.98 -5.35
N SER A 135 -10.43 -15.65 -5.25
CA SER A 135 -10.91 -14.29 -5.02
C SER A 135 -10.42 -13.73 -3.68
N ILE A 136 -9.98 -12.46 -3.69
CA ILE A 136 -9.67 -11.72 -2.47
C ILE A 136 -10.96 -11.24 -1.77
N THR A 137 -12.08 -11.19 -2.50
CA THR A 137 -13.43 -10.85 -2.01
C THR A 137 -14.52 -11.61 -2.76
N GLY A 138 -15.04 -12.69 -2.17
CA GLY A 138 -16.14 -13.45 -2.77
C GLY A 138 -17.53 -12.86 -2.54
N ILE A 139 -17.66 -11.74 -1.82
CA ILE A 139 -18.88 -11.30 -1.14
C ILE A 139 -19.92 -10.69 -2.10
N LYS A 140 -20.64 -11.49 -2.89
CA LYS A 140 -21.89 -11.02 -3.49
C LYS A 140 -23.02 -11.11 -2.48
N GLY A 141 -23.66 -9.99 -2.16
CA GLY A 141 -24.92 -10.02 -1.40
C GLY A 141 -24.85 -10.69 -0.03
N GLY A 142 -23.69 -10.62 0.64
CA GLY A 142 -23.45 -11.27 1.93
C GLY A 142 -23.34 -12.81 1.88
N ALA A 143 -23.35 -13.41 0.69
CA ALA A 143 -23.31 -14.86 0.51
C ALA A 143 -21.91 -15.42 0.18
N GLY A 144 -20.94 -14.55 -0.11
CA GLY A 144 -19.55 -14.95 -0.31
C GLY A 144 -18.69 -14.88 0.94
N THR A 145 -17.41 -15.24 0.80
CA THR A 145 -16.46 -15.26 1.91
C THR A 145 -15.91 -13.85 2.18
N PRO A 146 -16.13 -13.28 3.38
CA PRO A 146 -15.52 -12.03 3.75
C PRO A 146 -14.00 -12.11 3.84
N ALA A 147 -13.32 -11.02 3.46
CA ALA A 147 -11.89 -10.94 3.68
C ALA A 147 -11.59 -10.97 5.19
N ASN A 148 -10.68 -11.86 5.59
CA ASN A 148 -10.20 -11.94 6.97
C ASN A 148 -8.86 -11.22 7.10
N LEU A 149 -8.91 -9.93 7.44
CA LEU A 149 -7.73 -9.08 7.59
C LEU A 149 -7.24 -8.97 9.04
N THR A 150 -7.73 -9.83 9.95
CA THR A 150 -7.40 -9.74 11.39
C THR A 150 -5.92 -9.96 11.69
N SER A 151 -5.22 -10.75 10.87
CA SER A 151 -3.78 -10.97 10.97
C SER A 151 -2.94 -9.96 10.19
N SER A 152 -3.54 -9.14 9.31
CA SER A 152 -2.80 -8.33 8.32
C SER A 152 -2.08 -7.09 8.90
N ASN A 153 -1.96 -6.96 10.22
CA ASN A 153 -1.21 -5.90 10.93
C ASN A 153 -1.45 -4.46 10.44
N LEU A 154 -2.64 -4.18 9.90
CA LEU A 154 -2.96 -2.87 9.32
C LEU A 154 -3.06 -1.78 10.40
N THR A 155 -2.24 -0.74 10.25
CA THR A 155 -2.19 0.38 11.22
C THR A 155 -2.21 1.74 10.50
N PHE A 156 -3.02 2.68 10.99
CA PHE A 156 -2.96 4.06 10.50
C PHE A 156 -1.74 4.79 11.05
N ASN A 157 -0.85 5.23 10.17
CA ASN A 157 0.29 6.07 10.51
C ASN A 157 -0.06 7.55 10.35
N SER A 158 -0.13 8.25 11.47
CA SER A 158 -0.48 9.68 11.49
C SER A 158 0.55 10.59 10.83
N THR A 159 1.81 10.14 10.69
CA THR A 159 2.90 10.90 10.05
C THR A 159 2.79 10.84 8.53
N THR A 160 2.54 9.66 7.96
CA THR A 160 2.39 9.48 6.51
C THR A 160 0.96 9.76 6.05
N GLY A 161 -0.02 9.69 6.96
CA GLY A 161 -1.44 9.83 6.65
C GLY A 161 -2.00 8.63 5.90
N LYS A 162 -1.34 7.47 6.00
CA LYS A 162 -1.67 6.23 5.31
C LYS A 162 -1.99 5.12 6.29
N VAL A 163 -2.71 4.11 5.81
CA VAL A 163 -2.79 2.82 6.49
C VAL A 163 -1.65 1.98 5.95
N GLU A 164 -0.74 1.62 6.84
CA GLU A 164 0.47 0.88 6.54
C GLU A 164 0.23 -0.59 6.88
N TYR A 165 0.78 -1.45 6.04
CA TYR A 165 0.83 -2.89 6.25
C TYR A 165 2.21 -3.25 6.79
N ASP A 166 2.22 -3.98 7.90
CA ASP A 166 3.41 -4.67 8.40
C ASP A 166 3.32 -6.15 8.06
N ALA A 167 4.46 -6.75 7.70
CA ALA A 167 4.52 -8.17 7.39
C ALA A 167 3.97 -8.99 8.57
N VAL A 168 3.16 -10.00 8.25
CA VAL A 168 2.69 -10.98 9.23
C VAL A 168 3.80 -11.96 9.61
N ASP A 169 3.66 -12.61 10.76
CA ASP A 169 4.61 -13.63 11.21
C ASP A 169 4.73 -14.77 10.19
N GLU A 170 5.89 -15.44 10.16
CA GLU A 170 6.13 -16.57 9.25
C GLU A 170 5.05 -17.66 9.40
N GLY A 171 4.44 -18.05 8.29
CA GLY A 171 3.39 -19.07 8.24
C GLY A 171 2.00 -18.57 8.60
N VAL A 172 1.82 -17.28 8.91
CA VAL A 172 0.52 -16.63 8.99
C VAL A 172 0.10 -16.17 7.59
N ASP A 173 -1.12 -16.48 7.20
CA ASP A 173 -1.68 -16.02 5.93
C ASP A 173 -2.27 -14.62 6.07
N SER A 174 -2.10 -13.80 5.04
CA SER A 174 -2.67 -12.46 4.92
C SER A 174 -3.31 -12.32 3.56
N PRO A 175 -4.60 -11.92 3.46
CA PRO A 175 -5.23 -11.64 2.17
C PRO A 175 -4.57 -10.48 1.40
N ILE A 176 -3.79 -9.67 2.11
CA ILE A 176 -2.95 -8.62 1.53
C ILE A 176 -1.67 -9.28 1.06
N ASP A 177 -1.55 -9.45 -0.26
CA ASP A 177 -0.39 -10.02 -0.93
C ASP A 177 0.07 -9.08 -2.05
N PHE A 178 1.38 -8.92 -2.17
CA PHE A 178 1.98 -8.05 -3.17
C PHE A 178 2.11 -8.81 -4.49
N GLY A 179 1.45 -8.30 -5.52
CA GLY A 179 1.62 -8.79 -6.88
C GLY A 179 3.06 -8.64 -7.39
N SER A 180 3.39 -9.35 -8.47
CA SER A 180 4.71 -9.25 -9.13
C SER A 180 5.01 -7.86 -9.71
N ASP A 181 3.99 -7.02 -9.86
CA ASP A 181 4.09 -5.62 -10.27
C ASP A 181 4.39 -4.67 -9.10
N GLY A 182 4.46 -5.19 -7.86
CA GLY A 182 4.77 -4.44 -6.65
C GLY A 182 3.63 -3.53 -6.17
N ASN A 183 2.43 -3.68 -6.73
CA ASN A 183 1.22 -3.01 -6.27
C ASN A 183 0.38 -3.97 -5.42
N ASP A 184 -0.42 -3.38 -4.54
CA ASP A 184 -1.32 -4.06 -3.63
C ASP A 184 -2.70 -3.40 -3.71
N VAL A 185 -3.71 -4.10 -3.20
CA VAL A 185 -5.14 -3.74 -3.16
C VAL A 185 -5.46 -2.52 -2.29
N GLY A 186 -4.81 -1.38 -2.53
CA GLY A 186 -5.07 -0.14 -1.82
C GLY A 186 -4.48 -0.06 -0.40
N ALA A 187 -3.74 -1.07 0.05
CA ALA A 187 -2.82 -0.91 1.19
C ALA A 187 -1.60 -0.07 0.75
N TRP A 188 -1.14 0.85 1.60
CA TRP A 188 0.08 1.59 1.29
C TRP A 188 1.30 0.72 1.56
N ASN A 189 2.07 0.42 0.51
CA ASN A 189 3.46 0.06 0.65
C ASN A 189 4.32 1.31 0.50
N SER A 190 5.45 1.34 1.20
CA SER A 190 6.38 2.47 1.09
C SER A 190 7.05 2.58 -0.28
N GLY A 191 6.87 1.58 -1.16
CA GLY A 191 7.61 1.42 -2.42
C GLY A 191 9.13 1.32 -2.22
N LEU A 192 9.61 1.27 -0.97
CA LEU A 192 11.03 1.14 -0.63
C LEU A 192 11.45 -0.31 -0.78
N THR A 193 11.56 -0.75 -2.03
CA THR A 193 12.23 -2.01 -2.32
C THR A 193 13.72 -1.79 -2.16
N LEU A 194 14.35 -2.56 -1.28
CA LEU A 194 15.80 -2.75 -1.21
C LEU A 194 16.26 -3.52 -2.48
N SER A 195 15.96 -3.02 -3.67
CA SER A 195 16.30 -3.66 -4.95
C SER A 195 17.78 -3.47 -5.28
N LEU A 196 18.42 -4.58 -5.63
CA LEU A 196 19.81 -4.67 -6.09
C LEU A 196 19.94 -4.49 -7.61
N GLU A 197 18.81 -4.43 -8.31
CA GLU A 197 18.71 -4.65 -9.75
C GLU A 197 18.15 -3.44 -10.48
N LYS A 198 18.60 -2.24 -10.12
CA LYS A 198 18.70 -1.26 -11.20
C LYS A 198 19.74 -1.87 -12.14
N GLU A 199 19.34 -2.27 -13.35
CA GLU A 199 20.24 -2.69 -14.45
C GLU A 199 21.17 -1.53 -14.82
N ASN A 200 22.00 -1.13 -13.87
CA ASN A 200 23.04 -0.20 -14.08
C ASN A 200 24.16 -1.03 -14.66
N PHE A 201 24.32 -0.97 -15.98
CA PHE A 201 25.41 -1.59 -16.70
C PHE A 201 26.80 -1.36 -16.05
N LEU A 202 26.95 -0.33 -15.22
CA LEU A 202 28.16 -0.12 -14.41
C LEU A 202 28.28 -1.07 -13.22
N ALA A 203 27.18 -1.40 -12.53
CA ALA A 203 27.17 -2.34 -11.41
C ALA A 203 27.52 -3.77 -11.86
N THR A 204 27.12 -4.18 -13.06
CA THR A 204 27.48 -5.50 -13.62
C THR A 204 28.96 -5.60 -14.00
N LYS A 205 29.64 -4.46 -14.15
CA LYS A 205 31.08 -4.37 -14.42
C LYS A 205 31.94 -4.32 -13.17
N LEU A 206 31.36 -4.36 -11.97
CA LEU A 206 32.08 -4.32 -10.70
C LEU A 206 31.67 -5.51 -9.82
N SER A 207 32.69 -6.27 -9.40
CA SER A 207 32.59 -7.31 -8.38
C SER A 207 33.24 -6.83 -7.10
N VAL A 208 32.60 -7.11 -5.97
CA VAL A 208 33.13 -6.85 -4.64
C VAL A 208 32.87 -8.06 -3.75
N TYR A 209 33.86 -8.46 -2.96
CA TYR A 209 33.73 -9.49 -1.93
C TYR A 209 34.67 -9.20 -0.75
N TYR A 210 34.36 -9.77 0.41
CA TYR A 210 35.23 -9.69 1.58
C TYR A 210 36.13 -10.94 1.64
N ASN A 211 37.44 -10.73 1.76
CA ASN A 211 38.40 -11.79 2.01
C ASN A 211 38.66 -11.88 3.51
N SER A 212 38.13 -12.91 4.16
CA SER A 212 38.22 -13.08 5.62
C SER A 212 39.65 -13.35 6.12
N ALA A 213 40.53 -13.91 5.29
CA ALA A 213 41.90 -14.19 5.66
C ALA A 213 42.76 -12.92 5.71
N SER A 214 42.65 -12.06 4.68
CA SER A 214 43.35 -10.77 4.63
C SER A 214 42.60 -9.65 5.34
N LYS A 215 41.32 -9.87 5.66
CA LYS A 215 40.38 -8.87 6.18
C LYS A 215 40.25 -7.63 5.28
N ASN A 216 40.37 -7.86 3.97
CA ASN A 216 40.24 -6.82 2.96
C ASN A 216 38.95 -6.98 2.16
N LEU A 217 38.43 -5.84 1.71
CA LEU A 217 37.44 -5.79 0.65
C LEU A 217 38.18 -5.83 -0.70
N GLU A 218 37.87 -6.85 -1.50
CA GLU A 218 38.45 -7.06 -2.82
C GLU A 218 37.48 -6.57 -3.88
N VAL A 219 37.92 -5.58 -4.67
CA VAL A 219 37.15 -4.97 -5.74
C VAL A 219 37.81 -5.29 -7.07
N LEU A 220 37.02 -5.81 -8.01
CA LEU A 220 37.42 -6.01 -9.40
C LEU A 220 36.44 -5.30 -10.32
N HIS A 221 36.93 -4.51 -11.27
CA HIS A 221 36.04 -3.86 -12.24
C HIS A 221 36.63 -3.73 -13.65
N SER A 222 35.74 -3.60 -14.64
CA SER A 222 36.06 -3.32 -16.05
C SER A 222 35.57 -1.94 -16.53
N ILE A 223 35.20 -1.06 -15.59
CA ILE A 223 34.77 0.31 -15.85
C ILE A 223 35.98 1.14 -16.35
N THR A 224 35.82 1.79 -17.51
CA THR A 224 36.87 2.59 -18.16
C THR A 224 36.96 4.03 -17.66
N ALA A 225 35.87 4.55 -17.10
CA ALA A 225 35.84 5.89 -16.49
C ALA A 225 36.46 5.87 -15.08
N PRO A 226 37.02 7.00 -14.59
CA PRO A 226 37.42 7.12 -13.19
C PRO A 226 36.25 6.81 -12.26
N ILE A 227 36.52 6.00 -11.24
CA ILE A 227 35.52 5.59 -10.25
C ILE A 227 35.97 5.92 -8.84
N SER A 228 35.05 6.44 -8.04
CA SER A 228 35.17 6.50 -6.58
C SER A 228 34.15 5.55 -5.95
N LEU A 229 34.48 5.04 -4.77
CA LEU A 229 33.65 4.14 -3.99
C LEU A 229 33.37 4.74 -2.61
N GLU A 230 32.17 4.49 -2.13
CA GLU A 230 31.77 4.72 -0.75
C GLU A 230 31.09 3.45 -0.20
N VAL A 231 31.30 3.13 1.07
CA VAL A 231 30.61 2.02 1.74
C VAL A 231 29.80 2.58 2.90
N TYR A 232 28.58 2.09 3.01
CA TYR A 232 27.63 2.45 4.06
C TYR A 232 27.15 1.22 4.81
N THR A 233 26.86 1.36 6.10
CA THR A 233 26.07 0.38 6.85
C THR A 233 24.63 0.35 6.32
N ILE A 234 23.86 -0.68 6.70
CA ILE A 234 22.44 -0.75 6.34
C ILE A 234 21.61 0.42 6.92
N LEU A 235 22.11 1.05 7.99
CA LEU A 235 21.53 2.25 8.60
C LEU A 235 22.00 3.56 7.93
N GLY A 236 22.72 3.48 6.80
CA GLY A 236 23.15 4.64 6.01
C GLY A 236 24.37 5.38 6.56
N THR A 237 25.09 4.83 7.54
CA THR A 237 26.33 5.46 8.04
C THR A 237 27.49 5.15 7.11
N LYS A 238 28.19 6.17 6.60
CA LYS A 238 29.38 6.00 5.75
C LYS A 238 30.55 5.47 6.58
N VAL A 239 31.15 4.37 6.15
CA VAL A 239 32.24 3.66 6.86
C VAL A 239 33.52 3.52 6.04
N LEU A 240 33.46 3.79 4.73
CA LEU A 240 34.61 3.76 3.84
C LEU A 240 34.41 4.74 2.69
N SER A 241 35.50 5.36 2.22
CA SER A 241 35.53 6.10 0.97
C SER A 241 36.89 5.93 0.29
N LEU A 242 36.88 5.75 -1.02
CA LEU A 242 38.09 5.63 -1.83
C LEU A 242 37.90 6.33 -3.17
N ASN A 243 38.87 7.16 -3.56
CA ASN A 243 38.91 7.82 -4.86
C ASN A 243 39.86 7.08 -5.81
N ASN A 244 39.63 7.23 -7.12
CA ASN A 244 40.50 6.67 -8.17
C ASN A 244 40.75 5.16 -8.01
N VAL A 245 39.67 4.40 -7.89
CA VAL A 245 39.74 2.94 -7.67
C VAL A 245 40.31 2.24 -8.90
N ASN A 246 41.31 1.38 -8.68
CA ASN A 246 41.95 0.59 -9.72
C ASN A 246 41.09 -0.63 -10.11
N ALA A 247 41.27 -1.11 -11.35
CA ALA A 247 40.56 -2.29 -11.88
C ALA A 247 40.67 -3.54 -10.99
N LYS A 248 41.75 -3.64 -10.22
CA LYS A 248 41.89 -4.57 -9.09
C LYS A 248 42.34 -3.76 -7.89
N GLN A 249 41.53 -3.73 -6.84
CA GLN A 249 41.81 -2.95 -5.64
C GLN A 249 41.50 -3.80 -4.40
N SER A 250 42.50 -3.90 -3.52
CA SER A 250 42.31 -4.43 -2.17
C SER A 250 42.22 -3.24 -1.21
N ILE A 251 41.23 -3.27 -0.30
CA ILE A 251 40.95 -2.18 0.63
C ILE A 251 40.89 -2.77 2.04
N ASN A 252 41.66 -2.22 2.98
CA ASN A 252 41.60 -2.67 4.37
C ASN A 252 40.18 -2.44 4.95
N ALA A 253 39.59 -3.52 5.46
CA ALA A 253 38.25 -3.54 6.03
C ALA A 253 38.25 -4.12 7.45
N ASN A 254 39.40 -4.13 8.15
CA ASN A 254 39.55 -4.71 9.49
C ASN A 254 38.64 -4.07 10.53
N HIS A 255 38.24 -2.82 10.32
CA HIS A 255 37.37 -2.06 11.22
C HIS A 255 35.88 -2.30 10.97
N LEU A 256 35.52 -3.02 9.92
CA LEU A 256 34.13 -3.33 9.62
C LEU A 256 33.70 -4.59 10.38
N ASN A 257 32.54 -4.51 11.04
CA ASN A 257 31.94 -5.64 11.74
C ASN A 257 31.19 -6.57 10.78
N THR A 258 30.95 -7.80 11.20
CA THR A 258 30.01 -8.71 10.52
C THR A 258 28.66 -8.02 10.30
N GLY A 259 28.13 -8.09 9.07
CA GLY A 259 26.90 -7.40 8.70
C GLY A 259 26.75 -7.14 7.20
N VAL A 260 25.61 -6.56 6.83
CA VAL A 260 25.28 -6.17 5.45
C VAL A 260 25.69 -4.72 5.20
N TYR A 261 26.35 -4.50 4.06
CA TYR A 261 26.84 -3.20 3.65
C TYR A 261 26.35 -2.84 2.24
N ILE A 262 26.26 -1.53 1.98
CA ILE A 262 25.95 -0.96 0.67
C ILE A 262 27.19 -0.25 0.15
N LEU A 263 27.75 -0.74 -0.94
CA LEU A 263 28.76 -0.05 -1.73
C LEU A 263 28.08 0.84 -2.76
N VAL A 264 28.49 2.10 -2.84
CA VAL A 264 28.07 3.08 -3.86
C VAL A 264 29.28 3.43 -4.71
N GLY A 265 29.21 3.14 -6.01
CA GLY A 265 30.21 3.55 -6.99
C GLY A 265 29.77 4.81 -7.73
N LYS A 266 30.69 5.74 -7.94
CA LYS A 266 30.44 7.00 -8.66
C LYS A 266 31.46 7.18 -9.77
N THR A 267 30.97 7.39 -10.99
CA THR A 267 31.73 7.90 -12.13
C THR A 267 31.38 9.39 -12.32
N PRO A 268 32.04 10.13 -13.24
CA PRO A 268 31.69 11.53 -13.50
C PRO A 268 30.23 11.76 -13.91
N GLU A 269 29.58 10.77 -14.52
CA GLU A 269 28.24 10.90 -15.10
C GLU A 269 27.16 10.12 -14.35
N LYS A 270 27.52 9.05 -13.62
CA LYS A 270 26.57 8.09 -13.06
C LYS A 270 27.00 7.59 -11.70
N PHE A 271 26.03 7.20 -10.90
CA PHE A 271 26.24 6.41 -9.69
C PHE A 271 25.57 5.04 -9.83
N PHE A 272 26.08 4.05 -9.10
CA PHE A 272 25.52 2.70 -8.98
C PHE A 272 25.76 2.15 -7.57
N SER A 273 25.10 1.05 -7.21
CA SER A 273 25.26 0.44 -5.89
C SER A 273 25.30 -1.09 -5.94
N LYS A 274 25.97 -1.70 -4.96
CA LYS A 274 26.02 -3.16 -4.76
C LYS A 274 25.98 -3.45 -3.27
N LYS A 275 25.26 -4.50 -2.85
CA LYS A 275 25.34 -4.97 -1.46
C LYS A 275 26.33 -6.11 -1.35
N PHE A 276 26.95 -6.21 -0.18
CA PHE A 276 27.81 -7.32 0.16
C PHE A 276 27.70 -7.63 1.65
N LEU A 277 28.06 -8.86 2.01
CA LEU A 277 28.09 -9.36 3.37
C LEU A 277 29.54 -9.45 3.84
N ILE A 278 29.78 -9.05 5.08
CA ILE A 278 30.96 -9.44 5.86
C ILE A 278 30.49 -10.46 6.89
N ASN A 279 31.12 -11.62 6.93
CA ASN A 279 30.86 -12.72 7.85
C ASN A 279 32.10 -13.07 8.67
#